data_AF-A0A1D9E0S1-F1
#
_entry.id   AF-A0A1D9E0S1-F1
#
_cell.length_a   1.000
_cell.length_b   1.000
_cell.length_c   1.000
_cell.angle_alpha   90.00
_cell.angle_beta   90.00
_cell.angle_gamma   90.00
#
_symmetry.space_group_name_H-M   'P 1'
#
loop_
_entity.id
_entity.type
_entity.pdbx_description
1 polymer ?
#
loop_
_entity_poly.entity_id
_entity_poly.type
_entity_poly.pdbx_seq_one_letter_code
_entity_poly.pdbx_strand_id
1 'polypeptide(L)'
;MKAEIKKRALHRSKILEGQMKGLQKMIENEDYCMDIITQSLAIQKSLGSLNKLIVENHLLTHVSHMMHSESLSDNQKAVDEMLKIFEITQNRSNQGGAK
;
A
#
# COMPACT_ATOMS: atom_id res chain seq x y z
N MET A 1 12.36 9.70 -0.96
CA MET A 1 12.24 8.47 -0.16
C MET A 1 13.57 8.11 0.48
N LYS A 2 13.57 7.56 1.70
CA LYS A 2 14.76 6.95 2.32
C LYS A 2 15.25 5.76 1.49
N ALA A 3 16.57 5.61 1.36
CA ALA A 3 17.19 4.63 0.45
C ALA A 3 16.77 3.18 0.72
N GLU A 4 16.80 2.75 1.99
CA GLU A 4 16.41 1.38 2.39
C GLU A 4 14.93 1.09 2.11
N ILE A 5 14.05 2.06 2.36
CA ILE A 5 12.62 1.90 2.08
C ILE A 5 12.37 1.84 0.57
N LYS A 6 13.06 2.68 -0.21
CA LYS A 6 13.00 2.65 -1.69
C LYS A 6 13.41 1.27 -2.22
N LYS A 7 14.51 0.70 -1.74
CA LYS A 7 14.98 -0.65 -2.14
C LYS A 7 13.94 -1.72 -1.84
N ARG A 8 13.37 -1.73 -0.63
CA ARG A 8 12.33 -2.68 -0.21
C ARG A 8 11.04 -2.51 -1.03
N ALA A 9 10.61 -1.28 -1.29
CA ALA A 9 9.42 -0.98 -2.08
C ALA A 9 9.57 -1.46 -3.53
N LEU A 10 10.71 -1.18 -4.17
CA LEU A 10 11.02 -1.66 -5.52
C LEU A 10 11.05 -3.19 -5.59
N HIS A 11 11.66 -3.85 -4.60
CA HIS A 11 11.66 -5.31 -4.52
C HIS A 11 10.24 -5.88 -4.44
N ARG A 12 9.35 -5.29 -3.62
CA ARG A 12 7.94 -5.70 -3.52
C ARG A 12 7.17 -5.43 -4.81
N SER A 13 7.43 -4.31 -5.48
CA SER A 13 6.82 -3.98 -6.77
C SER A 13 7.17 -5.01 -7.85
N LYS A 14 8.42 -5.50 -7.91
CA LYS A 14 8.82 -6.58 -8.84
C LYS A 14 8.11 -7.90 -8.57
N ILE A 15 7.89 -8.23 -7.29
CA ILE A 15 7.11 -9.43 -6.92
C ILE A 15 5.66 -9.29 -7.39
N LEU A 16 5.04 -8.14 -7.16
CA LEU A 16 3.68 -7.84 -7.62
C LEU A 16 3.54 -7.95 -9.14
N GLU A 17 4.54 -7.48 -9.89
CA GLU A 17 4.58 -7.63 -11.34
C GLU A 17 4.55 -9.12 -11.75
N GLY A 18 5.36 -9.97 -11.09
CA GLY A 18 5.36 -11.41 -11.33
C GLY A 18 4.02 -12.07 -10.96
N GLN A 19 3.42 -11.68 -9.84
CA GLN A 19 2.11 -12.19 -9.43
C GLN A 19 1.01 -11.81 -10.41
N MET A 20 1.03 -10.58 -10.93
CA MET A 20 0.07 -10.10 -11.92
C MET A 20 0.19 -10.85 -13.25
N LYS A 21 1.42 -11.08 -13.73
CA LYS A 21 1.67 -11.94 -14.90
C LYS A 21 1.15 -13.36 -14.69
N GLY A 22 1.34 -13.91 -13.49
CA GLY A 22 0.77 -15.21 -13.11
C GLY A 22 -0.76 -15.22 -13.19
N LEU A 23 -1.42 -14.21 -12.60
CA LEU A 23 -2.87 -14.08 -12.65
C LEU A 23 -3.41 -13.98 -14.08
N GLN A 24 -2.76 -13.20 -14.94
CA GLN A 24 -3.13 -13.09 -16.36
C GLN A 24 -3.09 -14.44 -17.06
N LYS A 25 -2.01 -15.21 -16.87
CA LYS A 25 -1.88 -16.56 -17.43
C LYS A 25 -2.97 -17.50 -16.94
N MET A 26 -3.33 -17.44 -15.65
CA MET A 26 -4.42 -18.28 -15.11
C MET A 26 -5.77 -17.97 -15.78
N ILE A 27 -6.03 -16.69 -16.05
CA ILE A 27 -7.25 -16.25 -16.75
C ILE A 27 -7.22 -16.73 -18.20
N GLU A 28 -6.10 -16.54 -18.91
CA GLU A 28 -5.93 -16.99 -20.30
C GLU A 28 -6.10 -18.50 -20.47
N ASN A 29 -5.67 -19.28 -19.47
CA ASN A 29 -5.79 -20.74 -19.45
C ASN A 29 -7.17 -21.24 -19.01
N GLU A 30 -8.09 -20.35 -18.61
CA GLU A 30 -9.37 -20.71 -17.98
C GLU A 30 -9.19 -21.63 -16.75
N ASP A 31 -8.16 -21.34 -15.93
CA ASP A 31 -7.89 -22.09 -14.70
C ASP A 31 -9.08 -21.98 -13.72
N TYR A 32 -9.13 -22.89 -12.75
CA TYR A 32 -10.22 -22.96 -11.79
C TYR A 32 -10.45 -21.63 -11.05
N CYS A 33 -11.70 -21.15 -11.07
CA CYS A 33 -12.07 -19.82 -10.58
C CYS A 33 -11.63 -19.56 -9.13
N MET A 34 -11.66 -20.56 -8.25
CA MET A 34 -11.24 -20.38 -6.86
C MET A 34 -9.73 -20.14 -6.73
N ASP A 35 -8.93 -20.71 -7.63
CA ASP A 35 -7.48 -20.50 -7.64
C ASP A 35 -7.15 -19.10 -8.16
N ILE A 36 -7.86 -18.62 -9.19
CA ILE A 36 -7.77 -17.25 -9.70
C ILE A 36 -8.11 -16.24 -8.58
N ILE A 37 -9.21 -16.49 -7.84
CA ILE A 37 -9.61 -15.67 -6.69
C ILE A 37 -8.52 -15.67 -5.62
N THR A 38 -7.99 -16.84 -5.27
CA THR A 38 -6.93 -16.99 -4.26
C THR A 38 -5.67 -16.20 -4.66
N GLN A 39 -5.26 -16.29 -5.92
CA GLN A 39 -4.12 -15.54 -6.44
C GLN A 39 -4.38 -14.02 -6.43
N SER A 40 -5.59 -13.59 -6.78
CA SER A 40 -6.01 -12.18 -6.69
C SER A 40 -5.94 -11.64 -5.26
N LEU A 41 -6.42 -12.41 -4.27
CA LEU A 41 -6.32 -12.05 -2.84
C LEU A 41 -4.85 -11.98 -2.38
N ALA A 42 -3.97 -12.85 -2.89
CA ALA A 42 -2.54 -12.79 -2.60
C ALA A 42 -1.89 -11.52 -3.16
N ILE A 43 -2.30 -11.05 -4.34
CA ILE A 43 -1.88 -9.76 -4.91
C ILE A 43 -2.37 -8.60 -4.03
N GLN A 44 -3.64 -8.60 -3.60
CA GLN A 44 -4.16 -7.57 -2.71
C GLN A 44 -3.36 -7.46 -1.40
N LYS A 45 -3.02 -8.60 -0.78
CA LYS A 45 -2.16 -8.64 0.42
C LYS A 45 -0.76 -8.09 0.15
N SER A 46 -0.19 -8.44 -1.00
CA SER A 46 1.14 -7.97 -1.41
C SER A 46 1.17 -6.46 -1.67
N LEU A 47 0.08 -5.91 -2.25
CA LEU A 47 -0.11 -4.47 -2.41
C LEU A 47 -0.26 -3.76 -1.07
N GLY A 48 -1.00 -4.36 -0.11
CA GLY A 48 -1.06 -3.86 1.27
C GLY A 48 0.32 -3.76 1.91
N SER A 49 1.18 -4.77 1.72
CA SER A 49 2.57 -4.72 2.21
C SER A 49 3.40 -3.62 1.55
N LEU A 50 3.21 -3.36 0.24
CA LEU A 50 3.89 -2.26 -0.44
C LEU A 50 3.42 -0.91 0.11
N ASN A 51 2.11 -0.73 0.25
CA ASN A 51 1.52 0.52 0.77
C ASN A 51 2.06 0.87 2.16
N LYS A 52 2.24 -0.12 3.05
CA LYS A 52 2.85 0.09 4.36
C LYS A 52 4.25 0.74 4.25
N LEU A 53 5.08 0.30 3.30
CA LEU A 53 6.42 0.89 3.09
C LEU A 53 6.33 2.33 2.58
N ILE A 54 5.37 2.61 1.69
CA ILE A 54 5.18 3.97 1.16
C ILE A 54 4.71 4.93 2.27
N VAL A 55 3.75 4.50 3.09
CA VAL A 55 3.29 5.25 4.26
C VAL A 55 4.43 5.46 5.24
N GLU A 56 5.18 4.41 5.60
CA GLU A 56 6.36 4.52 6.47
C GLU A 56 7.34 5.60 5.95
N ASN A 57 7.62 5.60 4.64
CA ASN A 57 8.45 6.65 4.06
C ASN A 57 7.81 8.05 4.20
N HIS A 58 6.53 8.21 3.89
CA HIS A 58 5.82 9.50 3.97
C HIS A 58 5.91 10.09 5.38
N LEU A 59 5.66 9.25 6.39
CA LEU A 59 5.76 9.64 7.79
C LEU A 59 7.17 10.09 8.18
N LEU A 60 8.19 9.31 7.78
CA LEU A 60 9.59 9.58 8.11
C LEU A 60 10.24 10.73 7.31
N THR A 61 9.54 11.30 6.33
CA THR A 61 10.09 12.36 5.46
C THR A 61 9.21 13.60 5.48
N HIS A 62 8.00 13.52 4.93
CA HIS A 62 7.13 14.68 4.77
C HIS A 62 6.45 15.07 6.08
N VAL A 63 5.78 14.12 6.75
CA VAL A 63 5.06 14.42 8.01
C VAL A 63 6.04 14.81 9.11
N SER A 64 7.14 14.04 9.27
CA SER A 64 8.18 14.39 10.23
C SER A 64 8.75 15.80 10.00
N HIS A 65 9.01 16.20 8.75
CA HIS A 65 9.49 17.55 8.47
C HIS A 65 8.45 18.63 8.81
N MET A 66 7.17 18.41 8.50
CA MET A 66 6.09 19.35 8.83
C MET A 66 5.92 19.54 10.34
N MET A 67 6.06 18.47 11.13
CA MET A 67 5.95 18.54 12.60
C MET A 67 7.10 19.29 13.28
N HIS A 68 8.29 19.29 12.69
CA HIS A 68 9.44 20.04 13.23
C HIS A 68 9.49 21.50 12.76
N SER A 69 8.56 21.93 11.91
CA SER A 69 8.51 23.32 11.47
C SER A 69 7.88 24.21 12.54
N GLU A 70 8.33 25.47 12.64
CA GLU A 70 7.78 26.46 13.58
C GLU A 70 6.41 27.00 13.14
N SER A 71 5.90 26.56 11.99
CA SER A 71 4.62 27.01 11.42
C SER A 71 3.46 26.19 11.97
N LEU A 72 2.51 26.87 12.62
CA LEU A 72 1.25 26.26 13.06
C LEU A 72 0.45 25.67 11.89
N SER A 73 0.55 26.29 10.70
CA SER A 73 -0.16 25.78 9.51
C SER A 73 0.43 24.49 8.96
N ASP A 74 1.74 24.25 9.13
CA ASP A 74 2.37 23.00 8.71
C ASP A 74 2.10 21.88 9.72
N ASN A 75 2.05 22.20 11.01
CA ASN A 75 1.58 21.26 12.02
C ASN A 75 0.14 20.79 11.74
N GLN A 76 -0.76 21.70 11.36
CA GLN A 76 -2.13 21.32 10.97
C GLN A 76 -2.13 20.38 9.75
N LYS A 77 -1.34 20.69 8.71
CA LYS A 77 -1.20 19.82 7.53
C LYS A 77 -0.69 18.43 7.91
N ALA A 78 0.26 18.33 8.85
CA ALA A 78 0.77 17.04 9.31
C ALA A 78 -0.34 16.17 9.94
N VAL A 79 -1.22 16.79 10.73
CA VAL A 79 -2.40 16.12 11.31
C VAL A 79 -3.38 15.69 10.22
N ASP A 80 -3.67 16.56 9.27
CA ASP A 80 -4.59 16.26 8.16
C ASP A 80 -4.08 15.09 7.31
N GLU A 81 -2.77 15.03 7.03
CA GLU A 81 -2.13 13.91 6.33
C GLU A 81 -2.24 12.59 7.11
N MET A 82 -2.09 12.62 8.43
CA MET A 82 -2.29 11.44 9.28
C MET A 82 -3.75 10.95 9.25
N LEU A 83 -4.72 11.85 9.31
CA LEU A 83 -6.14 11.52 9.21
C LEU A 83 -6.47 10.90 7.84
N LYS A 84 -5.96 11.47 6.73
CA LYS A 84 -6.11 10.90 5.39
C LYS A 84 -5.56 9.48 5.30
N ILE A 85 -4.37 9.23 5.85
CA ILE A 85 -3.78 7.88 5.85
C ILE A 85 -4.68 6.91 6.64
N PHE A 86 -5.17 7.33 7.81
CA PHE A 86 -6.06 6.52 8.62
C PHE A 86 -7.36 6.16 7.87
N GLU A 87 -8.02 7.12 7.24
CA GLU A 87 -9.22 6.90 6.43
C GLU A 87 -8.98 5.93 5.26
N ILE A 88 -7.87 6.11 4.52
CA ILE A 88 -7.49 5.21 3.42
C ILE A 88 -7.28 3.77 3.91
N THR A 89 -6.76 3.59 5.13
CA THR A 89 -6.57 2.26 5.71
C THR A 89 -7.87 1.64 6.22
N GLN A 90 -8.79 2.42 6.79
CA GLN A 90 -10.07 1.93 7.34
C GLN A 90 -11.13 1.65 6.27
N ASN A 91 -11.17 2.43 5.19
CA ASN A 91 -12.12 2.20 4.09
C ASN A 91 -11.88 0.87 3.35
N ARG A 92 -10.69 0.26 3.52
CA ARG A 92 -10.41 -1.10 3.04
C ARG A 92 -10.97 -2.19 3.96
N SER A 93 -11.05 -1.93 5.26
CA SER A 93 -11.68 -2.83 6.25
C SER A 93 -13.17 -3.04 5.95
N ASN A 94 -13.86 -1.98 5.51
CA ASN A 94 -15.30 -2.02 5.21
C ASN A 94 -15.64 -2.66 3.86
N GLN A 95 -14.69 -2.86 2.95
CA GLN A 95 -14.92 -3.55 1.67
C GLN A 95 -14.50 -5.03 1.68
N GLY A 96 -13.83 -5.50 2.74
CA GLY A 96 -13.48 -6.91 2.94
C GLY A 96 -14.34 -7.62 4.01
N GLY A 97 -15.30 -6.92 4.60
CA GLY A 97 -16.18 -7.41 5.66
C GLY A 97 -17.58 -7.76 5.18
N ALA A 98 -17.72 -8.52 4.10
CA ALA A 98 -18.92 -9.31 3.91
C ALA A 98 -18.83 -10.52 4.86
N LYS A 99 -19.52 -10.43 5.99
CA LYS A 99 -20.12 -11.62 6.58
C LYS A 99 -21.25 -12.09 5.67
#